data_AF-A0A7C2JV06-F1
#
_entry.id   AF-A0A7C2JV06-F1
#
_cell.length_a   1.000
_cell.length_b   1.000
_cell.length_c   1.000
_cell.angle_alpha   90.00
_cell.angle_beta   90.00
_cell.angle_gamma   90.00
#
_symmetry.space_group_name_H-M   'P 1'
#
loop_
_entity.id
_entity.type
_entity.pdbx_description
1 polymer ?
#
loop_
_entity_poly.entity_id
_entity_poly.type
_entity_poly.pdbx_seq_one_letter_code
_entity_poly.pdbx_strand_id
1 'polypeptide(L)'
;MLVVAIGIGGIALPVRALRRWSGGWRVAAALPALWLSLVALRIVLGTALDPTSHNLWPFEILQASVVSLVAIGALTVGRPLLGR
;
A
#
# COMPACT_ATOMS: atom_id res chain seq x y z
N MET A 1 -14.54 9.78 8.09
CA MET A 1 -14.63 9.32 6.70
C MET A 1 -13.28 9.33 5.97
N LEU A 2 -12.46 10.39 6.09
CA LEU A 2 -11.14 10.48 5.45
C LEU A 2 -10.18 9.32 5.77
N VAL A 3 -10.05 8.93 7.04
CA VAL A 3 -9.15 7.84 7.49
C VAL A 3 -9.46 6.52 6.80
N VAL A 4 -10.74 6.16 6.73
CA VAL A 4 -11.18 4.93 6.04
C VAL A 4 -10.91 5.02 4.54
N ALA A 5 -11.12 6.19 3.93
CA ALA A 5 -10.81 6.41 2.52
C ALA A 5 -9.31 6.26 2.22
N ILE A 6 -8.44 6.75 3.11
CA ILE A 6 -6.98 6.56 3.00
C ILE A 6 -6.62 5.08 3.14
N GLY A 7 -7.18 4.39 4.14
CA GLY A 7 -6.98 2.96 4.36
C GLY A 7 -7.36 2.13 3.13
N ILE A 8 -8.58 2.31 2.62
CA ILE A 8 -9.09 1.60 1.44
C ILE A 8 -8.31 2.00 0.19
N GLY A 9 -8.07 3.29 -0.03
CA GLY A 9 -7.36 3.82 -1.19
C GLY A 9 -5.94 3.29 -1.31
N GLY A 10 -5.25 3.17 -0.17
CA GLY A 10 -3.90 2.60 -0.09
C GLY A 10 -3.80 1.18 -0.66
N ILE A 11 -4.88 0.39 -0.61
CA ILE A 11 -4.93 -0.97 -1.16
C ILE A 11 -5.58 -0.98 -2.56
N ALA A 12 -6.72 -0.31 -2.71
CA ALA A 12 -7.53 -0.36 -3.91
C ALA A 12 -6.80 0.22 -5.13
N LEU A 13 -6.03 1.30 -4.96
CA LEU A 13 -5.32 1.93 -6.08
C LEU A 13 -4.15 1.08 -6.59
N PRO A 14 -3.25 0.55 -5.74
CA PRO A 14 -2.22 -0.40 -6.19
C PRO A 14 -2.80 -1.66 -6.82
N VAL A 15 -3.86 -2.25 -6.24
CA VAL A 15 -4.51 -3.44 -6.81
C VAL A 15 -5.12 -3.14 -8.18
N ARG A 16 -5.75 -1.98 -8.35
CA ARG A 16 -6.26 -1.54 -9.65
C ARG A 16 -5.13 -1.32 -10.66
N ALA A 17 -4.02 -0.72 -10.24
CA ALA A 17 -2.85 -0.52 -11.08
C ALA A 17 -2.24 -1.86 -11.53
N LEU A 18 -2.11 -2.83 -10.61
CA LEU A 18 -1.66 -4.19 -10.91
C LEU A 18 -2.51 -4.89 -11.99
N ARG A 19 -3.83 -4.65 -11.98
CA ARG A 19 -4.76 -5.23 -12.96
C ARG A 19 -4.77 -4.51 -14.31
N ARG A 20 -4.43 -3.22 -14.34
CA ARG A 20 -4.56 -2.37 -15.54
C ARG A 20 -3.25 -2.03 -16.21
N TRP A 21 -2.14 -2.06 -15.49
CA TRP A 21 -0.82 -1.72 -16.03
C TRP A 21 -0.16 -2.98 -16.60
N SER A 22 0.68 -2.77 -17.61
CA SER A 22 1.42 -3.83 -18.33
C SER A 22 2.92 -3.61 -18.21
N GLY A 23 3.71 -4.65 -18.47
CA GLY A 23 5.18 -4.56 -18.47
C GLY A 23 5.78 -4.19 -17.10
N GLY A 24 6.92 -3.49 -17.12
CA GLY A 24 7.66 -3.10 -15.91
C GLY A 24 6.84 -2.25 -14.93
N TRP A 25 5.85 -1.50 -15.42
CA TRP A 25 4.97 -0.70 -14.57
C TRP A 25 4.05 -1.54 -13.69
N ARG A 26 3.63 -2.71 -14.17
CA ARG A 26 2.87 -3.65 -13.34
C ARG A 26 3.71 -4.12 -12.14
N VAL A 27 5.00 -4.37 -12.37
CA VAL A 27 5.93 -4.74 -11.29
C VAL A 27 6.14 -3.57 -10.33
N ALA A 28 6.27 -2.34 -10.84
CA ALA A 28 6.37 -1.15 -9.99
C ALA A 28 5.12 -0.96 -9.12
N ALA A 29 3.92 -1.18 -9.66
CA ALA A 29 2.66 -1.14 -8.90
C ALA A 29 2.53 -2.26 -7.87
N ALA A 30 3.33 -3.33 -7.97
CA ALA A 30 3.38 -4.37 -6.95
C ALA A 30 4.04 -3.88 -5.65
N LEU A 31 4.98 -2.93 -5.72
CA LEU A 31 5.71 -2.45 -4.54
C LEU A 31 4.79 -1.83 -3.48
N PRO A 32 3.88 -0.87 -3.82
CA PRO A 32 2.94 -0.32 -2.83
C PRO A 32 1.97 -1.38 -2.28
N ALA A 33 1.54 -2.34 -3.10
CA ALA A 33 0.66 -3.42 -2.66
C ALA A 33 1.36 -4.40 -1.71
N LEU A 34 2.63 -4.72 -2.01
CA LEU A 34 3.46 -5.58 -1.19
C LEU A 34 3.79 -4.92 0.15
N TRP A 35 4.08 -3.62 0.15
CA TRP A 35 4.32 -2.85 1.36
C TRP A 35 3.18 -2.99 2.37
N LEU A 36 1.93 -2.77 1.94
CA LEU A 36 0.77 -2.92 2.80
C LEU A 36 0.54 -4.36 3.26
N SER A 37 0.76 -5.32 2.36
CA SER A 37 0.67 -6.75 2.71
C SER A 37 1.68 -7.14 3.78
N LEU A 38 2.91 -6.63 3.69
CA LEU A 38 3.97 -6.88 4.68
C LEU A 38 3.69 -6.20 6.02
N VAL A 39 3.16 -4.97 6.02
CA VAL A 39 2.75 -4.30 7.27
C VAL A 39 1.61 -5.07 7.95
N ALA A 40 0.59 -5.48 7.19
CA ALA A 40 -0.50 -6.29 7.71
C ALA A 40 0.00 -7.64 8.26
N LEU A 41 0.88 -8.33 7.52
CA LEU A 41 1.48 -9.57 7.96
C LEU A 41 2.31 -9.38 9.24
N ARG A 42 3.10 -8.31 9.32
CA ARG A 42 3.89 -7.97 10.52
C ARG A 42 2.99 -7.78 11.73
N ILE A 43 1.89 -7.03 11.57
CA ILE A 43 0.91 -6.82 12.63
C ILE A 43 0.34 -8.15 13.11
N VAL A 44 -0.14 -8.99 12.18
CA VAL A 44 -0.74 -10.29 12.51
C VAL A 44 0.25 -11.19 13.23
N LEU A 45 1.47 -11.35 12.71
CA LEU A 45 2.50 -12.20 13.31
C LEU A 45 2.98 -11.63 14.65
N GLY A 46 3.18 -10.31 14.73
CA GLY A 46 3.59 -9.63 15.96
C GLY A 46 2.54 -9.80 17.06
N THR A 47 1.26 -9.55 16.77
CA THR A 47 0.16 -9.71 17.74
C THR A 47 -0.03 -11.17 18.15
N ALA A 48 0.23 -12.13 17.27
CA ALA A 48 0.17 -13.55 17.59
C ALA A 48 1.29 -14.01 18.54
N LEU A 49 2.48 -13.40 18.45
CA LEU A 49 3.62 -13.67 19.33
C LEU A 49 3.53 -12.91 20.65
N ASP A 50 3.14 -11.64 20.58
CA ASP A 50 2.96 -10.74 21.72
C ASP A 50 1.77 -9.81 21.44
N PRO A 51 0.63 -9.98 22.14
CA PRO A 51 -0.57 -9.17 21.95
C PRO A 51 -0.35 -7.66 22.15
N THR A 52 0.71 -7.25 22.84
CA THR A 52 0.99 -5.83 23.15
C THR A 52 1.85 -5.13 22.10
N SER A 53 2.42 -5.87 21.15
CA SER A 53 3.37 -5.37 20.15
C SER A 53 2.78 -4.36 19.14
N HIS A 54 1.48 -4.45 18.84
CA HIS A 54 0.81 -3.64 17.82
C HIS A 54 -0.43 -2.93 18.34
N ASN A 55 -0.35 -2.35 19.55
CA ASN A 55 -1.46 -1.58 20.14
C ASN A 55 -1.91 -0.37 19.28
N LEU A 56 -1.04 0.10 18.39
CA LEU A 56 -1.29 1.22 17.48
C LEU A 56 -1.50 0.77 16.03
N TRP A 57 -1.87 -0.50 15.80
CA TRP A 57 -2.06 -1.05 14.45
C TRP A 57 -2.96 -0.20 13.53
N PRO A 58 -4.02 0.52 13.99
CA PRO A 58 -4.80 1.38 13.10
C PRO A 58 -3.97 2.53 12.54
N PHE A 59 -3.05 3.09 13.35
CA PHE A 59 -2.14 4.15 12.94
C PHE A 59 -1.02 3.62 12.05
N GLU A 60 -0.49 2.43 12.34
CA GLU A 60 0.49 1.77 11.48
C GLU A 60 -0.05 1.52 10.07
N ILE A 61 -1.30 1.03 9.97
CA ILE A 61 -1.98 0.87 8.68
C ILE A 61 -2.22 2.22 8.02
N LEU A 62 -2.64 3.24 8.77
CA LEU A 62 -2.86 4.57 8.21
C LEU A 62 -1.57 5.16 7.59
N GLN A 63 -0.46 5.10 8.32
CA GLN A 63 0.84 5.56 7.83
C GLN A 63 1.29 4.75 6.62
N ALA A 64 1.16 3.43 6.67
CA ALA A 64 1.50 2.55 5.56
C ALA A 64 0.65 2.85 4.30
N SER A 65 -0.64 3.14 4.50
CA SER A 65 -1.54 3.52 3.41
C SER A 65 -1.19 4.89 2.82
N VAL A 66 -0.78 5.87 3.62
CA VAL A 66 -0.28 7.15 3.10
C VAL A 66 0.97 6.94 2.23
N VAL A 67 1.94 6.14 2.70
CA VAL A 67 3.15 5.80 1.92
C VAL A 67 2.77 5.11 0.60
N SER A 68 1.85 4.14 0.65
CA SER A 68 1.35 3.45 -0.54
C SER A 68 0.69 4.41 -1.53
N LEU A 69 -0.15 5.32 -1.04
CA LEU A 69 -0.83 6.33 -1.86
C LEU A 69 0.14 7.30 -2.52
N VAL A 70 1.15 7.76 -1.79
CA VAL A 70 2.21 8.63 -2.34
C VAL A 70 2.98 7.89 -3.42
N ALA A 71 3.39 6.65 -3.16
CA ALA A 71 4.14 5.84 -4.11
C ALA A 71 3.33 5.55 -5.40
N ILE A 72 2.07 5.12 -5.27
CA ILE A 72 1.23 4.84 -6.45
C ILE A 72 0.87 6.13 -7.19
N GLY A 73 0.71 7.25 -6.48
CA GLY A 73 0.51 8.58 -7.08
C GLY A 73 1.71 9.01 -7.91
N ALA A 74 2.92 8.91 -7.34
CA ALA A 74 4.17 9.20 -8.04
C ALA A 74 4.35 8.32 -9.29
N LEU A 75 4.09 7.01 -9.18
CA LEU A 75 4.14 6.10 -10.33
C LEU A 75 3.10 6.46 -11.39
N THR A 76 1.89 6.85 -10.99
CA THR A 76 0.82 7.23 -11.92
C THR A 76 1.20 8.48 -12.71
N VAL A 77 1.84 9.46 -12.08
CA VAL A 77 2.33 10.69 -12.73
C VAL A 77 3.60 10.44 -13.54
N GLY A 78 4.52 9.62 -13.05
CA GLY A 78 5.80 9.32 -13.71
C GLY A 78 5.68 8.42 -14.94
N ARG A 79 4.71 7.50 -14.95
CA ARG A 79 4.50 6.56 -16.06
C ARG A 79 4.34 7.22 -17.44
N PRO A 80 3.48 8.24 -17.63
CA PRO A 80 3.39 8.92 -18.93
C PRO A 80 4.67 9.68 -19.31
N LEU A 81 5.51 10.08 -18.34
CA LEU A 81 6.74 10.84 -18.58
C LEU A 81 7.92 9.94 -18.97
N LEU A 82 7.96 8.71 -18.47
CA LEU A 82 9.08 7.76 -18.59
C LEU A 82 8.82 6.64 -19.62
N GLY A 83 7.66 6.65 -20.28
CA GLY A 83 7.23 5.62 -21.25
C GLY A 83 6.15 4.70 -20.68
N ARG A 84 5.16 4.31 -21.52
CA ARG A 84 3.94 3.60 -21.10
C ARG A 84 4.13 2.17 -20.62
#